data_AF-A0A6N3ELY3-F1
#
_entry.id   AF-A0A6N3ELY3-F1
#
_cell.length_a   1.000
_cell.length_b   1.000
_cell.length_c   1.000
_cell.angle_alpha   90.00
_cell.angle_beta   90.00
_cell.angle_gamma   90.00
#
_symmetry.space_group_name_H-M   'P 1'
#
loop_
_entity.id
_entity.type
_entity.pdbx_description
1 polymer ?
#
loop_
_entity_poly.entity_id
_entity_poly.type
_entity_poly.pdbx_seq_one_letter_code
_entity_poly.pdbx_strand_id
1 'polypeptide(L)'
;MKIGILACSVFEPELEKVLSDIENKKLFEDNIEVTYLHFGLHTNLDKLEKDVTDSLDKLTLEYDKVIVLYGSKCHYRFFEFLKKYDNIVTIKPANCLEAIIGDKVIESYVESKDIYLTSGWVEKFDELNKFSNAVDNYDRLNQFGMYENAIIGDTGVIEITDDMIFELYEKIQVPVEVEPVDINIFENLIIDAIQGAIND
;
A
#
# COMPACT_ATOMS: atom_id res chain seq x y z
N MET A 1 -18.91 -2.11 -16.97
CA MET A 1 -18.11 -0.90 -16.67
C MET A 1 -16.64 -1.27 -16.78
N LYS A 2 -15.76 -0.35 -17.17
CA LYS A 2 -14.30 -0.55 -17.08
C LYS A 2 -13.79 0.19 -15.85
N ILE A 3 -13.23 -0.53 -14.89
CA ILE A 3 -12.70 0.04 -13.64
C ILE A 3 -11.19 -0.09 -13.65
N GLY A 4 -10.50 1.04 -13.49
CA GLY A 4 -9.05 1.07 -13.29
C GLY A 4 -8.73 1.14 -11.81
N ILE A 5 -7.63 0.52 -11.38
CA ILE A 5 -7.06 0.72 -10.04
C ILE A 5 -5.66 1.28 -10.19
N LEU A 6 -5.39 2.46 -9.62
CA LEU A 6 -4.05 3.01 -9.48
C LEU A 6 -3.53 2.74 -8.07
N ALA A 7 -2.48 1.95 -7.96
CA ALA A 7 -1.96 1.48 -6.68
C ALA A 7 -0.45 1.65 -6.54
N CYS A 8 0.02 1.83 -5.30
CA CYS A 8 1.42 1.61 -4.97
C CYS A 8 1.73 0.11 -5.10
N SER A 9 2.88 -0.26 -5.68
CA SER A 9 3.26 -1.67 -5.85
C SER A 9 3.45 -2.43 -4.53
N VAL A 10 3.47 -1.74 -3.38
CA VAL A 10 3.44 -2.38 -2.05
C VAL A 10 2.17 -3.19 -1.80
N PHE A 11 1.06 -2.87 -2.49
CA PHE A 11 -0.21 -3.59 -2.38
C PHE A 11 -0.26 -4.84 -3.24
N GLU A 12 0.68 -5.04 -4.17
CA GLU A 12 0.58 -6.08 -5.20
C GLU A 12 0.29 -7.48 -4.64
N PRO A 13 0.96 -7.98 -3.57
CA PRO A 13 0.70 -9.33 -3.08
C PRO A 13 -0.76 -9.50 -2.63
N GLU A 14 -1.22 -8.62 -1.74
CA GLU A 14 -2.59 -8.66 -1.21
C GLU A 14 -3.64 -8.32 -2.28
N LEU A 15 -3.37 -7.37 -3.16
CA LEU A 15 -4.33 -6.90 -4.15
C LEU A 15 -4.57 -7.95 -5.24
N GLU A 16 -3.52 -8.59 -5.75
CA GLU A 16 -3.67 -9.67 -6.73
C GLU A 16 -4.44 -10.85 -6.13
N LYS A 17 -4.16 -11.20 -4.86
CA LYS A 17 -4.89 -12.25 -4.15
C LYS A 17 -6.38 -11.90 -4.01
N VAL A 18 -6.69 -10.69 -3.55
CA VAL A 18 -8.06 -10.20 -3.37
C VAL A 18 -8.82 -10.14 -4.69
N LEU A 19 -8.21 -9.62 -5.75
CA LEU A 19 -8.85 -9.54 -7.07
C LEU A 19 -9.10 -10.93 -7.66
N SER A 20 -8.17 -11.87 -7.49
CA SER A 20 -8.38 -13.27 -7.88
C SER A 20 -9.55 -13.90 -7.12
N ASP A 21 -9.65 -13.66 -5.81
CA ASP A 21 -10.77 -14.18 -5.01
C ASP A 21 -12.11 -13.56 -5.41
N ILE A 22 -12.14 -12.27 -5.72
CA ILE A 22 -13.30 -11.56 -6.26
C ILE A 22 -13.76 -12.19 -7.59
N GLU A 23 -12.83 -12.44 -8.50
CA GLU A 23 -13.10 -13.07 -9.80
C GLU A 23 -13.64 -14.50 -9.62
N ASN A 24 -12.98 -15.31 -8.78
CA ASN A 24 -13.39 -16.69 -8.48
C ASN A 24 -14.78 -16.76 -7.85
N LYS A 25 -15.09 -15.83 -6.95
CA LYS A 25 -16.40 -15.70 -6.30
C LYS A 25 -17.45 -15.05 -7.22
N LYS A 26 -17.04 -14.52 -8.39
CA LYS A 26 -17.88 -13.78 -9.34
C LYS A 26 -18.69 -12.66 -8.68
N LEU A 27 -18.03 -11.89 -7.81
CA LEU A 27 -18.69 -10.82 -7.06
C LEU A 27 -19.06 -9.63 -7.95
N PHE A 28 -18.32 -9.42 -9.04
CA PHE A 28 -18.55 -8.36 -10.02
C PHE A 28 -18.42 -8.89 -11.45
N GLU A 29 -19.11 -8.26 -12.40
CA GLU A 29 -19.04 -8.58 -13.84
C GLU A 29 -18.07 -7.65 -14.60
N ASP A 30 -17.50 -6.66 -13.93
CA ASP A 30 -16.72 -5.58 -14.53
C ASP A 30 -15.28 -5.96 -14.84
N ASN A 31 -14.71 -5.35 -15.88
CA ASN A 31 -13.30 -5.53 -16.22
C ASN A 31 -12.45 -4.61 -15.35
N ILE A 32 -11.77 -5.19 -14.36
CA ILE A 32 -10.91 -4.49 -13.41
C ILE A 32 -9.46 -4.67 -13.85
N GLU A 33 -8.76 -3.57 -14.10
CA GLU A 33 -7.34 -3.59 -14.45
C GLU A 33 -6.54 -2.72 -13.47
N VAL A 34 -5.36 -3.20 -13.06
CA VAL A 34 -4.51 -2.53 -12.09
C VAL A 34 -3.29 -1.90 -12.77
N THR A 35 -2.97 -0.67 -12.40
CA THR A 35 -1.73 0.01 -12.72
C THR A 35 -0.95 0.25 -11.43
N TYR A 36 0.21 -0.37 -11.32
CA TYR A 36 1.11 -0.19 -10.19
C TYR A 36 2.14 0.92 -10.45
N LEU A 37 2.34 1.79 -9.47
CA LEU A 37 3.48 2.70 -9.41
C LEU A 37 4.52 2.19 -8.42
N HIS A 38 5.76 2.62 -8.62
CA HIS A 38 6.91 2.15 -7.88
C HIS A 38 6.77 2.32 -6.35
N PHE A 39 7.14 1.29 -5.60
CA PHE A 39 7.16 1.34 -4.14
C PHE A 39 8.21 2.33 -3.63
N GLY A 40 7.85 3.16 -2.64
CA GLY A 40 8.77 4.17 -2.10
C GLY A 40 8.69 5.55 -2.78
N LEU A 41 7.79 5.75 -3.75
CA LEU A 41 7.52 7.08 -4.31
C LEU A 41 7.20 8.13 -3.24
N HIS A 42 6.59 7.74 -2.11
CA HIS A 42 6.28 8.63 -0.99
C HIS A 42 7.52 9.25 -0.32
N THR A 43 8.73 8.76 -0.61
CA THR A 43 9.98 9.38 -0.15
C THR A 43 10.38 10.61 -0.99
N ASN A 44 9.76 10.80 -2.16
CA ASN A 44 9.94 11.97 -3.02
C ASN A 44 8.57 12.52 -3.46
N LEU A 45 8.08 13.51 -2.71
CA LEU A 45 6.74 14.06 -2.86
C LEU A 45 6.46 14.64 -4.25
N ASP A 46 7.41 15.38 -4.83
CA ASP A 46 7.26 15.95 -6.19
C ASP A 46 7.15 14.85 -7.25
N LYS A 47 7.96 13.79 -7.10
CA LYS A 47 7.92 12.63 -8.01
C LYS A 47 6.63 11.83 -7.84
N LEU A 48 6.15 11.65 -6.60
CA LEU A 48 4.87 11.00 -6.32
C LEU A 48 3.71 11.76 -6.96
N GLU A 49 3.61 13.07 -6.72
CA GLU A 49 2.56 13.92 -7.30
C GLU A 49 2.57 13.79 -8.82
N LYS A 50 3.75 13.95 -9.44
CA LYS A 50 3.91 13.83 -10.89
C LYS A 50 3.47 12.46 -11.42
N ASP A 51 4.02 11.37 -10.88
CA ASP A 51 3.79 10.02 -11.42
C ASP A 51 2.34 9.57 -11.19
N VAL A 52 1.70 9.97 -10.09
CA VAL A 52 0.27 9.76 -9.85
C VAL A 52 -0.56 10.56 -10.86
N THR A 53 -0.29 11.86 -11.04
CA THR A 53 -1.07 12.69 -11.97
C THR A 53 -0.91 12.25 -13.43
N ASP A 54 0.31 11.89 -13.86
CA ASP A 54 0.58 11.41 -15.22
C ASP A 54 -0.16 10.09 -15.51
N SER A 55 -0.33 9.26 -14.49
CA SER A 55 -1.04 7.98 -14.59
C SER A 55 -2.54 8.22 -14.62
N LEU A 56 -3.06 9.05 -13.72
CA LEU A 56 -4.48 9.41 -13.70
C LEU A 56 -4.92 10.11 -14.98
N ASP A 57 -4.10 11.02 -15.54
CA ASP A 57 -4.40 11.71 -16.80
C ASP A 57 -4.60 10.73 -17.98
N LYS A 58 -4.05 9.51 -17.90
CA LYS A 58 -4.28 8.44 -18.89
C LYS A 58 -5.46 7.55 -18.49
N LEU A 59 -5.47 7.08 -17.24
CA LEU A 59 -6.47 6.14 -16.76
C LEU A 59 -7.87 6.74 -16.78
N THR A 60 -8.04 8.01 -16.44
CA THR A 60 -9.36 8.66 -16.44
C THR A 60 -9.95 8.85 -17.85
N LEU A 61 -9.14 8.71 -18.91
CA LEU A 61 -9.58 8.70 -20.31
C LEU A 61 -9.96 7.29 -20.79
N GLU A 62 -9.41 6.25 -20.16
CA GLU A 62 -9.57 4.85 -20.60
C GLU A 62 -10.65 4.10 -19.80
N TYR A 63 -10.82 4.46 -18.53
CA TYR A 63 -11.70 3.79 -17.59
C TYR A 63 -12.88 4.67 -17.21
N ASP A 64 -14.04 4.06 -17.00
CA ASP A 64 -15.24 4.75 -16.55
C ASP A 64 -15.03 5.33 -15.14
N LYS A 65 -14.34 4.57 -14.28
CA LYS A 65 -13.94 4.97 -12.92
C LYS A 65 -12.52 4.49 -12.62
N VAL A 66 -11.80 5.26 -11.81
CA VAL A 66 -10.46 4.90 -11.33
C VAL A 66 -10.41 4.91 -9.80
N ILE A 67 -10.15 3.76 -9.19
CA ILE A 67 -9.92 3.64 -7.75
C ILE A 67 -8.46 4.00 -7.47
N VAL A 68 -8.23 4.86 -6.48
CA VAL A 68 -6.90 5.34 -6.10
C VAL A 68 -6.52 4.77 -4.73
N LEU A 69 -5.61 3.80 -4.72
CA LEU A 69 -5.11 3.16 -3.49
C LEU A 69 -3.92 3.94 -2.91
N TYR A 70 -4.21 5.17 -2.50
CA TYR A 70 -3.28 6.07 -1.83
C TYR A 70 -4.08 6.99 -0.89
N GLY A 71 -3.43 7.44 0.18
CA GLY A 71 -4.06 8.30 1.17
C GLY A 71 -3.22 9.50 1.58
N SER A 72 -3.74 10.26 2.55
CA SER A 72 -3.15 11.52 3.01
C SER A 72 -1.77 11.40 3.66
N LYS A 73 -1.39 10.21 4.17
CA LYS A 73 -0.06 9.96 4.71
C LYS A 73 0.96 9.57 3.63
N CYS A 74 0.54 9.33 2.39
CA CYS A 74 1.45 9.16 1.25
C CYS A 74 1.96 10.52 0.71
N HIS A 75 1.11 11.55 0.76
CA HIS A 75 1.45 12.94 0.40
C HIS A 75 0.56 13.92 1.14
N TYR A 76 1.12 14.96 1.76
CA TYR A 76 0.35 15.93 2.54
C TYR A 76 -0.70 16.70 1.73
N ARG A 77 -0.51 16.83 0.40
CA ARG A 77 -1.48 17.44 -0.55
C ARG A 77 -2.21 16.43 -1.42
N PHE A 78 -2.23 15.15 -1.05
CA PHE A 78 -2.75 14.08 -1.93
C PHE A 78 -4.15 14.41 -2.47
N PHE A 79 -5.09 14.73 -1.58
CA PHE A 79 -6.45 15.08 -1.98
C PHE A 79 -6.60 16.42 -2.70
N GLU A 80 -5.61 17.32 -2.64
CA GLU A 80 -5.68 18.61 -3.35
C GLU A 80 -5.48 18.44 -4.85
N PHE A 81 -4.46 17.68 -5.27
CA PHE A 81 -4.22 17.47 -6.70
C PHE A 81 -5.17 16.45 -7.33
N LEU A 82 -5.91 15.68 -6.51
CA LEU A 82 -6.96 14.77 -6.99
C LEU A 82 -8.27 15.47 -7.37
N LYS A 83 -8.54 16.67 -6.85
CA LYS A 83 -9.79 17.43 -7.10
C LYS A 83 -10.06 17.76 -8.59
N LYS A 84 -9.05 17.62 -9.47
CA LYS A 84 -9.22 17.86 -10.91
C LYS A 84 -9.84 16.68 -11.67
N TYR A 85 -10.06 15.54 -11.02
CA TYR A 85 -10.63 14.34 -11.65
C TYR A 85 -12.03 14.06 -11.09
N ASP A 86 -13.02 13.94 -11.98
CA ASP A 86 -14.42 13.74 -11.61
C ASP A 86 -14.81 12.25 -11.50
N ASN A 87 -14.01 11.35 -12.07
CA ASN A 87 -14.29 9.91 -12.15
C ASN A 87 -13.34 9.05 -11.32
N ILE A 88 -12.84 9.58 -10.20
CA ILE A 88 -11.99 8.83 -9.27
C ILE A 88 -12.74 8.44 -7.99
N VAL A 89 -12.36 7.32 -7.41
CA VAL A 89 -12.79 6.87 -6.08
C VAL A 89 -11.57 6.77 -5.19
N THR A 90 -11.58 7.43 -4.04
CA THR A 90 -10.50 7.35 -3.06
C THR A 90 -10.87 6.43 -1.91
N ILE A 91 -9.85 5.86 -1.27
CA ILE A 91 -10.02 5.04 -0.07
C ILE A 91 -9.93 5.89 1.19
N LYS A 92 -10.56 5.43 2.28
CA LYS A 92 -10.50 6.11 3.60
C LYS A 92 -9.15 5.97 4.31
N PRO A 93 -8.46 4.81 4.30
CA PRO A 93 -7.16 4.67 4.95
C PRO A 93 -6.14 5.68 4.45
N ALA A 94 -5.32 6.22 5.35
CA ALA A 94 -4.36 7.25 5.02
C ALA A 94 -3.09 6.72 4.34
N ASN A 95 -2.79 5.42 4.47
CA ASN A 95 -1.65 4.74 3.86
C ASN A 95 -1.90 3.22 3.72
N CYS A 96 -0.91 2.50 3.19
CA CYS A 96 -0.96 1.04 3.03
C CYS A 96 -1.05 0.25 4.34
N LEU A 97 -0.42 0.75 5.42
CA LEU A 97 -0.44 0.08 6.72
C LEU A 97 -1.88 0.06 7.26
N GLU A 98 -2.54 1.22 7.28
CA GLU A 98 -3.95 1.32 7.70
C GLU A 98 -4.88 0.52 6.78
N ALA A 99 -4.59 0.45 5.48
CA ALA A 99 -5.41 -0.28 4.53
C ALA A 99 -5.35 -1.80 4.69
N ILE A 100 -4.16 -2.35 5.00
CA ILE A 100 -3.94 -3.81 5.10
C ILE A 100 -4.14 -4.30 6.53
N ILE A 101 -3.58 -3.59 7.50
CA ILE A 101 -3.47 -4.04 8.90
C ILE A 101 -4.60 -3.47 9.77
N GLY A 102 -5.20 -2.35 9.35
CA GLY A 102 -6.34 -1.74 10.03
C GLY A 102 -5.99 -1.05 11.34
N ASP A 103 -6.92 -1.12 12.31
CA ASP A 103 -6.89 -0.32 13.54
C ASP A 103 -5.66 -0.58 14.42
N LYS A 104 -5.05 -1.77 14.36
CA LYS A 104 -3.80 -2.10 15.08
C LYS A 104 -2.68 -1.10 14.79
N VAL A 105 -2.58 -0.62 13.56
CA VAL A 105 -1.58 0.38 13.17
C VAL A 105 -1.87 1.73 13.81
N ILE A 106 -3.15 2.08 13.96
CA ILE A 106 -3.55 3.34 14.57
C ILE A 106 -3.22 3.33 16.06
N GLU A 107 -3.46 2.21 16.74
CA GLU A 107 -3.06 2.00 18.14
C GLU A 107 -1.54 2.15 18.30
N SER A 108 -0.78 1.58 17.37
CA SER A 108 0.69 1.64 17.38
C SER A 108 1.22 3.07 17.31
N TYR A 109 0.58 3.97 16.55
CA TYR A 109 0.99 5.37 16.43
C TYR A 109 0.86 6.18 17.72
N VAL A 110 0.01 5.75 18.66
CA VAL A 110 -0.32 6.51 19.87
C VAL A 110 0.41 5.94 21.10
N GLU A 111 0.50 4.61 21.20
CA GLU A 111 0.88 3.94 22.44
C GLU A 111 2.17 3.12 22.34
N SER A 112 2.60 2.77 21.13
CA SER A 112 3.75 1.87 20.91
C SER A 112 4.97 2.60 20.33
N LYS A 113 6.13 1.97 20.44
CA LYS A 113 7.31 2.32 19.64
C LYS A 113 7.54 1.29 18.55
N ASP A 114 6.50 0.61 18.10
CA ASP A 114 6.63 -0.42 17.07
C ASP A 114 6.25 0.13 15.71
N ILE A 115 7.00 -0.25 14.69
CA ILE A 115 6.66 0.02 13.30
C ILE A 115 6.01 -1.21 12.67
N TYR A 116 4.83 -1.02 12.08
CA TYR A 116 4.19 -2.06 11.29
C TYR A 116 4.68 -2.03 9.84
N LEU A 117 4.84 -3.21 9.28
CA LEU A 117 5.21 -3.46 7.88
C LEU A 117 4.21 -4.44 7.27
N THR A 118 3.92 -4.30 5.98
CA THR A 118 3.07 -5.24 5.24
C THR A 118 3.94 -6.26 4.51
N SER A 119 3.35 -7.36 4.02
CA SER A 119 4.04 -8.36 3.20
C SER A 119 4.80 -7.73 2.02
N GLY A 120 4.18 -6.78 1.33
CA GLY A 120 4.82 -6.05 0.23
C GLY A 120 6.06 -5.25 0.64
N TRP A 121 6.18 -4.80 1.90
CA TRP A 121 7.43 -4.21 2.40
C TRP A 121 8.53 -5.27 2.49
N VAL A 122 8.21 -6.49 2.92
CA VAL A 122 9.18 -7.57 3.09
C VAL A 122 9.72 -8.03 1.73
N GLU A 123 8.84 -8.26 0.76
CA GLU A 123 9.27 -8.69 -0.60
C GLU A 123 10.03 -7.60 -1.36
N LYS A 124 9.65 -6.33 -1.17
CA LYS A 124 10.15 -5.22 -2.00
C LYS A 124 11.10 -4.28 -1.25
N PHE A 125 11.61 -4.68 -0.10
CA PHE A 125 12.46 -3.82 0.73
C PHE A 125 13.71 -3.34 -0.02
N ASP A 126 14.29 -4.19 -0.86
CA ASP A 126 15.46 -3.85 -1.66
C ASP A 126 15.15 -2.81 -2.74
N GLU A 127 13.93 -2.81 -3.29
CA GLU A 127 13.47 -1.78 -4.23
C GLU A 127 13.35 -0.43 -3.53
N LEU A 128 12.79 -0.41 -2.31
CA LEU A 128 12.68 0.79 -1.50
C LEU A 128 14.05 1.40 -1.16
N ASN A 129 15.00 0.58 -0.73
CA ASN A 129 16.35 1.05 -0.38
C ASN A 129 17.06 1.67 -1.60
N LYS A 130 16.98 1.01 -2.76
CA LYS A 130 17.55 1.53 -4.01
C LYS A 130 16.89 2.84 -4.43
N PHE A 131 15.58 2.96 -4.24
CA PHE A 131 14.81 4.13 -4.64
C PHE A 131 15.03 5.33 -3.72
N SER A 132 15.10 5.10 -2.40
CA SER A 132 15.27 6.15 -1.39
C SER A 132 16.70 6.70 -1.31
N ASN A 133 17.65 6.11 -2.05
CA ASN A 133 19.09 6.36 -1.88
C ASN A 133 19.52 6.24 -0.40
N ALA A 134 18.93 5.32 0.37
CA ALA A 134 19.44 5.00 1.70
C ALA A 134 20.75 4.21 1.53
N VAL A 135 21.87 4.92 1.42
CA VAL A 135 23.14 4.35 0.93
C VAL A 135 23.96 3.72 2.05
N ASP A 136 23.70 4.09 3.31
CA ASP A 136 24.49 3.62 4.45
C ASP A 136 23.67 3.31 5.72
N ASN A 137 24.36 2.76 6.74
CA ASN A 137 23.76 2.39 8.03
C ASN A 137 23.17 3.59 8.79
N TYR A 138 23.69 4.80 8.61
CA TYR A 138 23.26 5.99 9.35
C TYR A 138 21.88 6.46 8.89
N ASP A 139 21.63 6.43 7.59
CA ASP A 139 20.31 6.76 7.03
C ASP A 139 19.24 5.78 7.53
N ARG A 140 19.56 4.49 7.62
CA ARG A 140 18.65 3.46 8.13
C ARG A 140 18.36 3.63 9.62
N LEU A 141 19.37 3.94 10.43
CA LEU A 141 19.20 4.23 11.85
C LEU A 141 18.36 5.49 12.10
N ASN A 142 18.48 6.53 11.28
CA ASN A 142 17.61 7.69 11.39
C ASN A 142 16.15 7.38 11.04
N GLN A 143 15.91 6.43 10.14
CA GLN A 143 14.55 6.04 9.74
C GLN A 143 13.91 5.07 10.74
N PHE A 144 14.66 4.06 11.20
CA PHE A 144 14.10 2.96 11.99
C PHE A 144 14.53 2.93 13.45
N GLY A 145 15.65 3.57 13.81
CA GLY A 145 16.25 3.47 15.15
C GLY A 145 15.43 4.13 16.27
N MET A 146 14.32 4.80 15.94
CA MET A 146 13.35 5.29 16.93
C MET A 146 12.38 4.21 17.41
N TYR A 147 12.27 3.10 16.68
CA TYR A 147 11.37 2.00 16.98
C TYR A 147 12.06 0.94 17.84
N GLU A 148 11.28 0.29 18.71
CA GLU A 148 11.73 -0.82 19.55
C GLU A 148 11.61 -2.15 18.80
N ASN A 149 10.52 -2.34 18.03
CA ASN A 149 10.33 -3.51 17.17
C ASN A 149 9.76 -3.12 15.80
N ALA A 150 9.97 -3.99 14.82
CA ALA A 150 9.27 -3.99 13.54
C ALA A 150 8.35 -5.20 13.48
N ILE A 151 7.05 -4.97 13.28
CA ILE A 151 6.03 -6.01 13.26
C ILE A 151 5.58 -6.21 11.80
N ILE A 152 5.85 -7.39 11.24
CA ILE A 152 5.29 -7.79 9.96
C ILE A 152 3.85 -8.23 10.21
N GLY A 153 2.89 -7.49 9.65
CA GLY A 153 1.50 -7.89 9.59
C GLY A 153 1.29 -8.95 8.52
N ASP A 154 1.30 -10.22 8.92
CA ASP A 154 1.20 -11.38 8.04
C ASP A 154 -0.26 -11.68 7.68
N THR A 155 -0.61 -11.43 6.42
CA THR A 155 -1.93 -11.70 5.86
C THR A 155 -2.10 -13.16 5.41
N GLY A 156 -1.03 -13.96 5.45
CA GLY A 156 -0.98 -15.32 4.93
C GLY A 156 -0.94 -15.41 3.40
N VAL A 157 -0.79 -14.28 2.70
CA VAL A 157 -0.72 -14.23 1.22
C VAL A 157 0.63 -14.69 0.70
N ILE A 158 1.71 -14.33 1.40
CA ILE A 158 3.06 -14.81 1.13
C ILE A 158 3.57 -15.61 2.32
N GLU A 159 4.51 -16.52 2.07
CA GLU A 159 5.19 -17.25 3.14
C GLU A 159 6.31 -16.37 3.73
N ILE A 160 6.14 -15.91 4.98
CA ILE A 160 7.18 -15.19 5.72
C ILE A 160 8.13 -16.21 6.34
N THR A 161 9.36 -16.28 5.81
CA THR A 161 10.39 -17.23 6.26
C THR A 161 11.37 -16.60 7.26
N ASP A 162 12.06 -17.43 8.05
CA ASP A 162 13.12 -16.98 8.96
C ASP A 162 14.23 -16.21 8.25
N ASP A 163 14.58 -16.59 7.02
CA ASP A 163 15.58 -15.89 6.21
C ASP A 163 15.12 -14.48 5.84
N MET A 164 13.84 -14.29 5.47
CA MET A 164 13.28 -12.96 5.18
C MET A 164 13.26 -12.07 6.43
N ILE A 165 12.90 -12.64 7.59
CA ILE A 165 12.92 -11.95 8.88
C ILE A 165 14.35 -11.51 9.21
N PHE A 166 15.32 -12.42 9.05
CA PHE A 166 16.72 -12.14 9.32
C PHE A 166 17.29 -11.09 8.37
N GLU A 167 17.02 -11.18 7.08
CA GLU A 167 17.44 -10.17 6.10
C GLU A 167 16.85 -8.79 6.40
N LEU A 168 15.57 -8.74 6.78
CA LEU A 168 14.94 -7.47 7.15
C LEU A 168 15.60 -6.90 8.40
N TYR A 169 15.85 -7.72 9.43
CA TYR A 169 16.59 -7.32 10.62
C TYR A 169 17.98 -6.77 10.28
N GLU A 170 18.75 -7.43 9.39
CA GLU A 170 20.05 -6.93 8.95
C GLU A 170 19.95 -5.55 8.28
N LYS A 171 18.84 -5.29 7.59
CA LYS A 171 18.62 -4.01 6.91
C LYS A 171 18.21 -2.91 7.91
N ILE A 172 17.20 -3.14 8.74
CA ILE A 172 16.61 -2.09 9.60
C ILE A 172 17.26 -1.99 10.99
N GLN A 173 17.98 -3.02 11.43
CA GLN A 173 18.68 -3.09 12.73
C GLN A 173 17.74 -2.94 13.94
N VAL A 174 16.50 -3.39 13.81
CA VAL A 174 15.46 -3.40 14.85
C VAL A 174 14.87 -4.83 14.88
N PRO A 175 14.62 -5.41 16.08
CA PRO A 175 13.99 -6.72 16.21
C PRO A 175 12.74 -6.84 15.33
N VAL A 176 12.62 -7.96 14.62
CA VAL A 176 11.51 -8.23 13.71
C VAL A 176 10.63 -9.32 14.31
N GLU A 177 9.35 -9.01 14.46
CA GLU A 177 8.31 -9.94 14.89
C GLU A 177 7.28 -10.12 13.78
N VAL A 178 6.53 -11.22 13.83
CA VAL A 178 5.46 -11.51 12.87
C VAL A 178 4.17 -11.67 13.64
N GLU A 179 3.15 -10.93 13.22
CA GLU A 179 1.80 -11.04 13.75
C GLU A 179 0.79 -11.36 12.66
N PRO A 180 -0.16 -12.26 12.92
CA PRO A 180 -1.24 -12.50 11.96
C PRO A 180 -2.15 -11.27 11.82
N VAL A 181 -2.52 -11.00 10.58
CA VAL A 181 -3.46 -9.96 10.15
C VAL A 181 -4.54 -10.60 9.29
N ASP A 182 -5.79 -10.21 9.53
CA ASP A 182 -6.90 -10.72 8.73
C ASP A 182 -6.94 -10.02 7.36
N ILE A 183 -6.63 -10.74 6.29
CA ILE A 183 -6.71 -10.26 4.90
C ILE A 183 -8.12 -9.73 4.55
N ASN A 184 -9.16 -10.16 5.25
CA ASN A 184 -10.52 -9.67 5.02
C ASN A 184 -10.65 -8.16 5.28
N ILE A 185 -9.77 -7.55 6.09
CA ILE A 185 -9.73 -6.09 6.28
C ILE A 185 -9.52 -5.41 4.92
N PHE A 186 -8.51 -5.87 4.17
CA PHE A 186 -8.19 -5.34 2.86
C PHE A 186 -9.18 -5.81 1.79
N GLU A 187 -9.64 -7.06 1.82
CA GLU A 187 -10.65 -7.56 0.88
C GLU A 187 -11.92 -6.71 0.93
N ASN A 188 -12.44 -6.45 2.13
CA ASN A 188 -13.64 -5.62 2.31
C ASN A 188 -13.43 -4.19 1.82
N LEU A 189 -12.25 -3.60 2.08
CA LEU A 189 -11.90 -2.26 1.57
C LEU A 189 -11.96 -2.20 0.04
N ILE A 190 -11.41 -3.20 -0.65
CA ILE A 190 -11.40 -3.25 -2.12
C ILE A 190 -12.81 -3.48 -2.67
N ILE A 191 -13.59 -4.39 -2.06
CA ILE A 191 -14.99 -4.63 -2.42
C ILE A 191 -15.81 -3.34 -2.27
N ASP A 192 -15.68 -2.63 -1.14
CA ASP A 192 -16.37 -1.37 -0.88
C ASP A 192 -15.98 -0.30 -1.90
N ALA A 193 -14.70 -0.21 -2.27
CA ALA A 193 -14.22 0.73 -3.28
C ALA A 193 -14.78 0.43 -4.68
N ILE A 194 -14.83 -0.84 -5.07
CA ILE A 194 -15.43 -1.28 -6.35
C ILE A 194 -16.94 -0.99 -6.35
N GLN A 195 -17.64 -1.32 -5.27
CA GLN A 195 -19.08 -1.01 -5.14
C GLN A 195 -19.34 0.50 -5.19
N GLY A 196 -18.49 1.31 -4.54
CA GLY A 196 -18.54 2.77 -4.64
C GLY A 196 -18.38 3.26 -6.07
N ALA A 197 -17.41 2.69 -6.81
CA ALA A 197 -17.20 3.03 -8.22
C ALA A 197 -18.40 2.68 -9.11
N ILE A 198 -19.06 1.55 -8.88
CA ILE A 198 -20.22 1.11 -9.67
C ILE A 198 -21.47 1.97 -9.38
N ASN A 199 -21.64 2.44 -8.14
CA ASN A 199 -22.85 3.11 -7.70
C ASN A 199 -22.83 4.65 -7.83
N ASP A 200 -21.65 5.28 -8.01
CA ASP A 200 -21.48 6.74 -8.23
C ASP A 200 -21.76 7.16 -9.69
#